data_AF-A0A5B7D2R6-F1
#
_entry.id   AF-A0A5B7D2R6-F1
#
_cell.length_a   1.000
_cell.length_b   1.000
_cell.length_c   1.000
_cell.angle_alpha   90.00
_cell.angle_beta   90.00
_cell.angle_gamma   90.00
#
_symmetry.space_group_name_H-M   'P 1'
#
loop_
_entity.id
_entity.type
_entity.pdbx_description
1 polymer ?
#
loop_
_entity_poly.entity_id
_entity_poly.type
_entity_poly.pdbx_seq_one_letter_code
_entity_poly.pdbx_strand_id
1 'polypeptide(L)'
;MASINAWRDGNETLIQNFVPDDGRTRPHPKPRRLKNGKMSKVTPLPEPDEYSCLVRAKSKKKKISTVISAADAMKFQLQFAQFLRSNMDGLKKEKKTKKKVKKATQ
;
A
#
# COMPACT_ATOMS: atom_id res chain seq x y z
N MET A 1 2.07 8.91 -1.72
CA MET A 1 0.70 8.46 -2.08
C MET A 1 0.55 7.01 -1.65
N ALA A 2 -0.42 6.69 -0.78
CA ALA A 2 -0.70 5.30 -0.46
C ALA A 2 -1.50 4.67 -1.62
N SER A 3 -0.97 3.62 -2.27
CA SER A 3 -1.74 2.85 -3.24
C SER A 3 -2.73 1.96 -2.51
N ILE A 4 -4.00 2.11 -2.88
CA ILE A 4 -5.13 1.32 -2.36
C ILE A 4 -5.60 0.43 -3.49
N ASN A 5 -5.46 -0.88 -3.33
CA ASN A 5 -6.07 -1.86 -4.22
C ASN A 5 -7.28 -2.47 -3.53
N ALA A 6 -8.45 -2.39 -4.15
CA ALA A 6 -9.68 -2.99 -3.66
C ALA A 6 -10.07 -4.16 -4.55
N TRP A 7 -10.11 -5.36 -3.98
CA TRP A 7 -10.62 -6.56 -4.63
C TRP A 7 -12.02 -6.87 -4.12
N ARG A 8 -12.87 -7.42 -4.99
CA ARG A 8 -14.26 -7.77 -4.69
C ARG A 8 -14.54 -9.16 -5.24
N ASP A 9 -14.97 -10.05 -4.37
CA ASP A 9 -15.40 -11.40 -4.75
C ASP A 9 -16.69 -11.74 -4.01
N GLY A 10 -17.76 -11.84 -4.81
CA GLY A 10 -19.14 -11.78 -4.32
C GLY A 10 -19.38 -10.58 -3.39
N ASN A 11 -19.70 -10.87 -2.12
CA ASN A 11 -20.04 -9.88 -1.09
C ASN A 11 -18.86 -9.41 -0.23
N GLU A 12 -17.67 -9.99 -0.37
CA GLU A 12 -16.49 -9.60 0.40
C GLU A 12 -15.57 -8.69 -0.40
N THR A 13 -15.06 -7.66 0.27
CA THR A 13 -14.08 -6.73 -0.29
C THR A 13 -12.80 -6.82 0.50
N LEU A 14 -11.69 -7.06 -0.19
CA LEU A 14 -10.35 -7.04 0.38
C LEU A 14 -9.70 -5.71 0.02
N ILE A 15 -9.39 -4.91 1.02
CA ILE A 15 -8.69 -3.62 0.84
C ILE A 15 -7.24 -3.82 1.23
N GLN A 16 -6.34 -3.58 0.29
CA GLN A 16 -4.91 -3.63 0.52
C GLN A 16 -4.27 -2.25 0.38
N ASN A 17 -3.55 -1.83 1.43
CA ASN A 17 -2.86 -0.55 1.51
C ASN A 17 -1.36 -0.78 1.72
N PHE A 18 -0.56 -0.03 0.97
CA PHE A 18 0.89 0.07 1.16
C PHE A 18 1.22 1.46 1.68
N VAL A 19 1.92 1.54 2.82
CA VAL A 19 2.26 2.79 3.51
C VAL A 19 3.75 2.78 3.83
N PRO A 20 4.50 3.86 3.58
CA PRO A 20 5.86 3.99 4.09
C PRO A 20 5.88 3.81 5.60
N ASP A 21 6.80 3.00 6.11
CA ASP A 21 6.93 2.77 7.55
C ASP A 21 8.18 3.47 8.08
N ASP A 22 7.96 4.27 9.13
CA ASP A 22 8.99 5.06 9.80
C ASP A 22 9.41 4.41 11.14
N GLY A 23 9.10 3.11 11.36
CA GLY A 23 9.41 2.38 12.61
C GLY A 23 8.62 2.87 13.84
N ARG A 24 7.56 3.66 13.64
CA ARG A 24 6.86 4.35 14.73
C ARG A 24 5.93 3.42 15.51
N THR A 25 6.24 3.24 16.79
CA THR A 25 5.39 2.50 17.74
C THR A 25 4.56 3.39 18.66
N ARG A 26 4.78 4.72 18.63
CA ARG A 26 4.09 5.70 19.48
C ARG A 26 3.56 6.88 18.67
N PRO A 27 2.42 7.49 19.09
CA PRO A 27 1.86 8.64 18.42
C PRO A 27 2.78 9.85 18.51
N HIS A 28 2.77 10.71 17.48
CA HIS A 28 3.49 11.97 17.56
C HIS A 28 2.92 12.86 18.67
N PRO A 29 3.77 13.48 19.50
CA PRO A 29 3.31 14.44 20.47
C PRO A 29 2.65 15.60 19.73
N LYS A 30 1.34 15.78 19.98
CA LYS A 30 0.62 16.94 19.46
C LYS A 30 1.28 18.20 20.05
N PRO A 31 1.46 19.27 19.25
CA PRO A 31 1.92 20.52 19.80
C PRO A 31 0.94 20.98 20.88
N ARG A 32 1.39 20.99 22.13
CA ARG A 32 0.63 21.55 23.26
C ARG A 32 1.18 22.92 23.58
N ARG A 33 0.29 23.84 23.94
CA ARG A 33 0.70 25.10 24.57
C ARG A 33 1.25 24.75 25.95
N LEU A 34 2.54 25.00 26.17
CA LEU A 34 3.11 24.89 27.52
C LEU A 34 2.60 26.06 28.38
N LYS A 35 2.61 25.89 29.72
CA LYS A 35 2.17 26.90 30.70
C LYS A 35 2.88 28.26 30.57
N ASN A 36 4.04 28.30 29.92
CA ASN A 36 4.86 29.47 29.64
C ASN A 36 4.58 30.09 28.24
N GLY A 37 3.44 29.78 27.61
CA GLY A 37 2.98 30.41 26.37
C GLY A 37 3.67 29.92 25.09
N LYS A 38 4.74 29.12 25.21
CA LYS A 38 5.48 28.56 24.07
C LYS A 38 4.83 27.27 23.57
N MET A 39 4.81 27.07 22.25
CA MET A 39 4.36 25.82 21.63
C MET A 39 5.48 24.78 21.71
N SER A 40 5.17 23.54 22.10
CA SER A 40 6.17 22.45 22.09
C SER A 40 6.69 22.23 20.67
N LYS A 41 8.02 22.33 20.49
CA LYS A 41 8.70 22.12 19.21
C LYS A 41 8.49 20.66 18.76
N VAL A 42 7.79 20.46 17.65
CA VAL A 42 7.71 19.16 16.98
C VAL A 42 8.97 19.05 16.13
N THR A 43 9.92 18.22 16.56
CA THR A 43 11.14 17.97 15.79
C THR A 43 10.75 17.22 14.52
N PRO A 44 11.07 17.75 13.31
CA PRO A 44 10.95 16.98 12.08
C PRO A 44 11.85 15.74 12.20
N LEU A 45 11.36 14.60 11.71
CA LEU A 45 12.11 13.36 11.82
C LEU A 45 13.40 13.43 10.99
N PRO A 46 14.50 12.80 11.46
CA PRO A 46 15.65 12.48 10.61
C PRO A 46 15.19 11.64 9.41
N GLU A 47 15.90 11.76 8.29
CA GLU A 47 15.70 10.83 7.18
C GLU A 47 15.92 9.39 7.67
N PRO A 48 15.00 8.46 7.39
CA PRO A 48 15.14 7.08 7.86
C PRO A 48 16.35 6.43 7.19
N ASP A 49 17.29 5.93 7.99
CA ASP A 49 18.45 5.16 7.50
C ASP A 49 18.05 3.90 6.72
N GLU A 50 16.83 3.40 6.97
CA GLU A 50 16.34 2.15 6.38
C GLU A 50 14.91 2.32 5.84
N TYR A 51 14.77 2.24 4.51
CA TYR A 51 13.47 2.32 3.86
C TYR A 51 12.67 1.03 4.10
N SER A 52 11.52 1.17 4.75
CA SER A 52 10.60 0.07 4.99
C SER A 52 9.16 0.40 4.56
N CYS A 53 8.41 -0.65 4.24
CA CYS A 53 7.04 -0.55 3.74
C CYS A 53 6.09 -1.39 4.61
N LEU A 54 5.04 -0.75 5.12
CA LEU A 54 3.97 -1.41 5.85
C LEU A 54 2.83 -1.78 4.89
N VAL A 55 2.59 -3.07 4.78
CA VAL A 55 1.47 -3.64 4.02
C VAL A 55 0.34 -3.95 4.98
N ARG A 56 -0.86 -3.51 4.65
CA ARG A 56 -2.07 -3.78 5.44
C ARG A 56 -3.15 -4.35 4.53
N ALA A 57 -3.68 -5.51 4.87
CA ALA A 57 -4.86 -6.06 4.20
C ALA A 57 -6.01 -6.17 5.19
N LYS A 58 -7.20 -5.78 4.75
CA LYS A 58 -8.42 -5.83 5.56
C LYS A 58 -9.53 -6.51 4.77
N SER A 59 -10.09 -7.55 5.37
CA SER A 59 -11.43 -8.02 5.09
C SER A 59 -12.37 -7.45 6.15
N LYS A 60 -13.70 -7.58 5.97
CA LYS A 60 -14.71 -7.02 6.88
C LYS A 60 -14.44 -7.33 8.35
N LYS A 61 -14.02 -8.57 8.65
CA LYS A 61 -13.80 -9.06 10.03
C LYS A 61 -12.34 -9.23 10.41
N LYS A 62 -11.44 -9.48 9.44
CA LYS A 62 -10.03 -9.82 9.68
C LYS A 62 -9.10 -8.75 9.15
N LYS A 63 -8.06 -8.41 9.91
CA LYS A 63 -7.04 -7.43 9.54
C LYS A 63 -5.67 -8.08 9.72
N ILE A 64 -4.81 -7.96 8.72
CA ILE A 64 -3.41 -8.39 8.76
C ILE A 64 -2.51 -7.23 8.37
N SER A 65 -1.33 -7.16 8.97
CA SER A 65 -0.33 -6.14 8.66
C SER A 65 1.08 -6.69 8.80
N THR A 66 1.97 -6.36 7.87
CA THR A 66 3.36 -6.79 7.85
C THR A 66 4.27 -5.62 7.46
N VAL A 67 5.42 -5.48 8.13
CA VAL A 67 6.48 -4.52 7.75
C VAL A 67 7.49 -5.25 6.87
N ILE A 68 7.93 -4.61 5.80
CA ILE A 68 8.90 -5.13 4.82
C ILE A 68 10.09 -4.18 4.80
N SER A 69 11.28 -4.68 5.11
CA SER A 69 12.53 -3.95 4.92
C SER A 69 12.99 -4.03 3.45
N ALA A 70 13.88 -3.12 3.05
CA ALA A 70 14.42 -3.11 1.69
C ALA A 70 15.08 -4.43 1.26
N ALA A 71 15.72 -5.15 2.19
CA ALA A 71 16.41 -6.41 1.90
C ALA A 71 15.48 -7.55 1.43
N ASP A 72 14.26 -7.62 1.99
CA ASP A 72 13.29 -8.66 1.68
C ASP A 72 12.23 -8.22 0.68
N ALA A 73 12.27 -6.97 0.23
CA ALA A 73 11.32 -6.41 -0.73
C ALA A 73 11.25 -7.21 -2.03
N MET A 74 12.40 -7.68 -2.54
CA MET A 74 12.45 -8.47 -3.78
C MET A 74 11.77 -9.84 -3.63
N LYS A 75 12.02 -10.55 -2.53
CA LYS A 75 11.39 -11.85 -2.25
C LYS A 75 9.90 -11.68 -2.04
N PHE A 76 9.51 -10.68 -1.26
CA PHE A 76 8.12 -10.34 -1.01
C PHE A 76 7.39 -10.05 -2.33
N GLN A 77 7.96 -9.22 -3.20
CA GLN A 77 7.35 -8.86 -4.47
C GLN A 77 7.04 -10.09 -5.34
N LEU A 78 7.95 -11.06 -5.43
CA LEU A 78 7.75 -12.28 -6.21
C LEU A 78 6.62 -13.15 -5.64
N GLN A 79 6.69 -13.46 -4.34
CA GLN A 79 5.68 -14.27 -3.66
C GLN A 79 4.31 -13.59 -3.66
N PHE A 80 4.30 -12.27 -3.44
CA PHE A 80 3.10 -11.45 -3.44
C PHE A 80 2.46 -11.39 -4.83
N ALA A 81 3.26 -11.28 -5.90
CA ALA A 81 2.74 -11.33 -7.27
C ALA A 81 2.15 -12.70 -7.61
N GLN A 82 2.79 -13.80 -7.19
CA GLN A 82 2.23 -15.14 -7.34
C GLN A 82 0.91 -15.29 -6.58
N PHE A 83 0.88 -14.83 -5.32
CA PHE A 83 -0.31 -14.84 -4.49
C PHE A 83 -1.47 -14.08 -5.14
N LEU A 84 -1.24 -12.85 -5.60
CA LEU A 84 -2.28 -12.07 -6.27
C LEU A 84 -2.78 -12.73 -7.56
N ARG A 85 -1.89 -13.24 -8.41
CA ARG A 85 -2.29 -13.90 -9.66
C ARG A 85 -3.12 -15.15 -9.42
N SER A 86 -2.82 -15.92 -8.36
CA SER A 86 -3.56 -17.13 -8.02
C SER A 86 -4.95 -16.85 -7.44
N ASN A 87 -5.16 -15.68 -6.83
CA ASN A 87 -6.41 -15.36 -6.10
C ASN A 87 -7.28 -14.31 -6.81
N MET A 88 -6.75 -13.60 -7.82
CA MET A 88 -7.47 -12.55 -8.56
C MET A 88 -7.90 -13.01 -9.96
N ASP A 89 -8.46 -14.20 -10.08
CA ASP A 89 -8.89 -14.81 -11.35
C ASP A 89 -10.33 -14.46 -11.75
N GLY A 90 -11.17 -14.03 -10.78
CA GLY A 90 -12.57 -13.67 -10.98
C GLY A 90 -12.85 -12.37 -11.77
N LEU A 91 -11.83 -11.73 -12.33
CA LEU A 91 -12.00 -10.51 -13.13
C LEU A 91 -12.45 -10.88 -14.56
N LYS A 92 -13.43 -10.13 -15.08
CA LYS A 92 -13.87 -10.26 -16.48
C LYS A 92 -12.67 -10.02 -17.39
N LYS A 93 -12.29 -11.03 -18.18
CA LYS A 93 -11.23 -10.90 -19.19
C LYS A 93 -11.57 -9.73 -20.10
N GLU A 94 -10.71 -8.72 -20.15
CA GLU A 94 -10.85 -7.66 -21.13
C GLU A 94 -10.79 -8.29 -22.52
N LYS A 95 -11.86 -8.13 -23.29
CA LYS A 95 -11.83 -8.40 -24.73
C LYS A 95 -10.85 -7.39 -25.30
N LYS A 96 -9.63 -7.83 -25.62
CA LYS A 96 -8.70 -7.00 -26.40
C LYS A 96 -9.45 -6.56 -27.65
N THR A 97 -9.86 -5.30 -27.70
CA THR A 97 -10.45 -4.72 -28.91
C THR A 97 -9.38 -4.86 -29.97
N LYS A 98 -9.55 -5.79 -30.91
CA LYS A 98 -8.69 -5.90 -32.08
C LYS A 98 -8.70 -4.50 -32.71
N LYS A 99 -7.63 -3.71 -32.54
CA LYS A 99 -7.44 -2.50 -33.32
C LYS A 99 -7.49 -2.98 -34.77
N LYS A 100 -8.60 -2.72 -35.46
CA LYS A 100 -8.66 -2.83 -36.90
C LYS A 100 -7.65 -1.81 -37.39
N VAL A 101 -6.43 -2.26 -37.66
CA VAL A 101 -5.45 -1.50 -38.43
C VAL A 101 -6.13 -1.28 -39.77
N LYS A 102 -6.74 -0.11 -39.96
CA LYS A 102 -7.08 0.36 -41.29
C LYS A 102 -5.74 0.53 -41.99
N LYS A 103 -5.39 -0.39 -42.89
CA LYS A 103 -4.29 -0.16 -43.84
C LYS A 103 -4.65 1.14 -44.58
N ALA A 104 -3.83 2.16 -44.41
CA ALA A 104 -3.84 3.31 -45.31
C ALA A 104 -3.21 2.82 -46.62
N THR A 105 -4.01 2.74 -47.67
CA THR A 105 -3.55 2.61 -49.06
C THR A 105 -2.93 3.95 -49.45
N GLN A 106 -1.67 3.93 -49.91
CA GLN A 106 -1.02 5.05 -50.61
C GLN A 106 -1.56 5.18 -52.03
#